data_AF-A0A5N9HTN0-F1
#
_entry.id   AF-A0A5N9HTN0-F1
#
_cell.length_a   1.000
_cell.length_b   1.000
_cell.length_c   1.000
_cell.angle_alpha   90.00
_cell.angle_beta   90.00
_cell.angle_gamma   90.00
#
_symmetry.space_group_name_H-M   'P 1'
#
loop_
_entity.id
_entity.type
_entity.pdbx_description
1 polymer ?
#
loop_
_entity_poly.entity_id
_entity_poly.type
_entity_poly.pdbx_seq_one_letter_code
_entity_poly.pdbx_strand_id
1 'polypeptide(L)'
;MKSTGWKFSKELPHDQLSGVSAVWFGFFQQKNLEVWSYESHLSALELGVASAEEIVETTRGVSGGAAGPYMKQSTHYGAYGVIGNLLILCEQEVSVCKEFAEALP
;
A
#
# COMPACT_ATOMS: atom_id res chain seq x y z
N MET A 1 -13.27 8.88 12.06
CA MET A 1 -11.85 8.51 12.23
C MET A 1 -11.50 8.32 13.71
N LYS A 2 -12.13 7.37 14.42
CA LYS A 2 -11.70 6.98 15.77
C LYS A 2 -10.88 5.70 15.64
N SER A 3 -9.58 5.83 15.92
CA SER A 3 -8.58 4.78 16.20
C SER A 3 -8.51 3.56 15.27
N THR A 4 -8.27 3.76 13.97
CA THR A 4 -7.81 2.67 13.08
C THR A 4 -6.45 2.09 13.50
N GLY A 5 -5.78 2.61 14.53
CA GLY A 5 -4.41 2.21 14.91
C GLY A 5 -3.32 2.62 13.91
N TRP A 6 -3.71 3.18 12.77
CA TRP A 6 -2.83 3.67 11.72
C TRP A 6 -2.09 4.94 12.12
N LYS A 7 -0.80 4.98 11.79
CA LYS A 7 0.05 6.15 11.94
C LYS A 7 0.62 6.56 10.60
N PHE A 8 0.22 7.73 10.11
CA PHE A 8 0.87 8.39 8.98
C PHE A 8 2.32 8.70 9.34
N SER A 9 3.27 8.26 8.51
CA SER A 9 4.68 8.56 8.71
C SER A 9 5.18 9.61 7.74
N LYS A 10 4.96 9.39 6.44
CA LYS A 10 5.38 10.33 5.39
C LYS A 10 4.52 10.19 4.16
N GLU A 11 4.32 11.30 3.47
CA GLU A 11 3.78 11.30 2.10
C GLU A 11 4.91 10.95 1.13
N LEU A 12 4.60 10.16 0.11
CA LEU A 12 5.52 9.76 -0.94
C LEU A 12 5.15 10.44 -2.27
N PRO A 13 6.14 10.70 -3.15
CA PRO A 13 5.86 11.12 -4.52
C PRO A 13 5.02 10.07 -5.26
N HIS A 14 4.09 10.53 -6.08
CA HIS A 14 3.17 9.69 -6.86
C HIS A 14 3.08 10.12 -8.33
N ASP A 15 4.01 10.95 -8.78
CA ASP A 15 4.09 11.54 -10.12
C ASP A 15 4.13 10.51 -11.26
N GLN A 16 4.49 9.27 -10.95
CA GLN A 16 4.62 8.17 -11.91
C GLN A 16 3.52 7.11 -11.75
N LEU A 17 2.60 7.29 -10.80
CA LEU A 17 1.43 6.43 -10.61
C LEU A 17 0.21 7.07 -11.29
N SER A 18 -0.40 6.34 -12.21
CA SER A 18 -1.57 6.85 -12.95
C SER A 18 -2.79 6.95 -12.04
N GLY A 19 -3.45 8.12 -12.03
CA GLY A 19 -4.72 8.34 -11.33
C GLY A 19 -4.65 8.34 -9.80
N VAL A 20 -3.45 8.34 -9.22
CA VAL A 20 -3.24 8.43 -7.77
C VAL A 20 -3.27 9.90 -7.35
N SER A 21 -4.02 10.21 -6.30
CA SER A 21 -4.12 11.55 -5.73
C SER A 21 -3.21 11.76 -4.52
N ALA A 22 -2.84 10.68 -3.82
CA ALA A 22 -1.89 10.70 -2.71
C ALA A 22 -1.30 9.32 -2.46
N VAL A 23 -0.05 9.28 -1.99
CA VAL A 23 0.60 8.06 -1.50
C VAL A 23 1.12 8.32 -0.09
N TRP A 24 0.72 7.49 0.86
CA TRP A 24 1.13 7.59 2.25
C TRP A 24 1.81 6.33 2.73
N PHE A 25 3.03 6.49 3.25
CA PHE A 25 3.71 5.46 4.02
C PHE A 25 3.41 5.64 5.51
N GLY A 26 3.21 4.53 6.20
CA GLY A 26 2.93 4.53 7.63
C GLY A 26 2.92 3.14 8.23
N PHE A 27 2.39 3.06 9.44
CA PHE A 27 2.45 1.84 10.24
C PHE A 27 1.09 1.47 10.82
N PHE A 28 0.76 0.18 10.72
CA PHE A 28 -0.37 -0.43 11.41
C PHE A 28 0.12 -1.72 12.08
N GLN A 29 -0.18 -1.91 13.37
CA GLN A 29 0.23 -3.09 14.14
C GLN A 29 1.72 -3.45 14.01
N GLN A 30 2.60 -2.45 14.06
CA GLN A 30 4.06 -2.62 13.92
C GLN A 30 4.52 -3.13 12.55
N LYS A 31 3.66 -3.08 11.54
CA LYS A 31 3.96 -3.43 10.15
C LYS A 31 3.87 -2.20 9.27
N ASN A 32 4.70 -2.16 8.24
CA ASN A 32 4.70 -1.09 7.26
C ASN A 32 3.53 -1.26 6.29
N LEU A 33 2.79 -0.19 6.03
CA LEU A 33 1.83 -0.13 4.92
C LEU A 33 2.13 1.08 4.04
N GLU A 34 1.75 0.95 2.79
CA GLU A 34 1.70 2.06 1.86
C GLU A 34 0.31 2.14 1.25
N VAL A 35 -0.29 3.32 1.31
CA VAL A 35 -1.69 3.55 0.97
C VAL A 35 -1.74 4.53 -0.20
N TRP A 36 -2.26 4.05 -1.32
CA TRP A 36 -2.49 4.82 -2.53
C TRP A 36 -3.96 5.22 -2.56
N SER A 37 -4.21 6.51 -2.72
CA SER A 37 -5.56 7.06 -2.82
C SER A 37 -5.91 7.33 -4.27
N TYR A 38 -7.06 6.82 -4.71
CA TYR A 38 -7.62 7.09 -6.04
C TYR A 38 -8.88 7.95 -5.93
N GLU A 39 -9.36 8.44 -7.07
CA GLU A 39 -10.64 9.15 -7.13
C GLU A 39 -11.82 8.23 -6.77
N SER A 40 -11.80 6.99 -7.24
CA SER A 40 -12.89 6.02 -7.07
C SER A 40 -12.38 4.60 -6.88
N HIS A 41 -13.27 3.71 -6.44
CA HIS A 41 -12.97 2.27 -6.36
C HIS A 41 -12.62 1.68 -7.74
N LEU A 42 -13.35 2.09 -8.79
CA LEU A 42 -13.07 1.64 -10.15
C LEU A 42 -11.67 2.08 -10.60
N SER A 43 -11.29 3.32 -10.32
CA SER A 43 -9.96 3.85 -10.62
C SER A 43 -8.86 3.07 -9.89
N ALA A 44 -9.08 2.70 -8.63
CA ALA A 44 -8.12 1.88 -7.87
C ALA A 44 -7.92 0.49 -8.50
N LEU A 45 -9.02 -0.12 -9.00
CA LEU A 45 -8.96 -1.40 -9.70
C LEU A 45 -8.26 -1.29 -11.06
N GLU A 46 -8.68 -0.35 -11.90
CA GLU A 46 -8.22 -0.24 -13.29
C GLU A 46 -6.79 0.29 -13.41
N LEU A 47 -6.38 1.20 -12.51
CA LEU A 47 -5.10 1.90 -12.61
C LEU A 47 -4.07 1.41 -11.58
N GLY A 48 -4.51 0.82 -10.46
CA GLY A 48 -3.63 0.46 -9.36
C GLY A 48 -3.24 -1.01 -9.28
N VAL A 49 -4.15 -1.92 -9.63
CA VAL A 49 -3.96 -3.36 -9.41
C VAL A 49 -2.74 -3.91 -10.13
N ALA A 50 -2.55 -3.56 -11.41
CA ALA A 50 -1.42 -4.07 -12.18
C ALA A 50 -0.06 -3.65 -11.57
N SER A 51 0.07 -2.39 -11.14
CA SER A 51 1.29 -1.90 -10.48
C SER A 51 1.50 -2.54 -9.11
N ALA A 52 0.43 -2.77 -8.35
CA ALA A 52 0.50 -3.44 -7.05
C ALA A 52 0.90 -4.92 -7.18
N GLU A 53 0.38 -5.61 -8.20
CA GLU A 53 0.76 -6.98 -8.53
C GLU A 53 2.24 -7.08 -8.89
N GLU A 54 2.73 -6.22 -9.79
CA GLU A 54 4.15 -6.18 -10.16
C GLU A 54 5.06 -5.96 -8.95
N ILE A 55 4.68 -5.03 -8.06
CA ILE A 55 5.42 -4.75 -6.83
C ILE A 55 5.43 -5.97 -5.90
N VAL A 56 4.28 -6.59 -5.68
CA VAL A 56 4.19 -7.75 -4.79
C VAL A 56 4.96 -8.93 -5.38
N GLU A 57 4.86 -9.19 -6.68
CA GLU A 57 5.63 -10.25 -7.34
C GLU A 57 7.15 -10.02 -7.26
N THR A 58 7.59 -8.77 -7.43
CA THR A 58 9.01 -8.42 -7.39
C THR A 58 9.60 -8.47 -5.99
N THR A 59 8.79 -8.19 -4.95
CA THR A 59 9.28 -8.04 -3.57
C THR A 59 8.94 -9.22 -2.66
N ARG A 60 8.01 -10.10 -3.06
CA ARG A 60 7.63 -11.30 -2.31
C ARG A 60 8.81 -12.25 -2.15
N GLY A 61 9.16 -12.54 -0.90
CA GLY A 61 10.24 -13.48 -0.56
C GLY A 61 11.66 -12.94 -0.76
N VAL A 62 11.81 -11.66 -1.13
CA VAL A 62 13.10 -10.99 -1.16
C VAL A 62 13.45 -10.54 0.25
N SER A 63 14.60 -10.98 0.78
CA SER A 63 15.21 -10.40 1.99
C SER A 63 16.33 -9.46 1.54
N GLY A 64 16.07 -8.15 1.58
CA GLY A 64 17.07 -7.12 1.28
C GLY A 64 16.84 -6.37 -0.03
N GLY A 65 16.55 -5.08 0.09
CA GLY A 65 17.11 -4.01 -0.74
C GLY A 65 16.68 -3.87 -2.21
N ALA A 66 15.74 -4.67 -2.70
CA ALA A 66 15.20 -4.50 -4.05
C ALA A 66 13.68 -4.44 -3.98
N ALA A 67 13.19 -3.24 -3.72
CA ALA A 67 11.82 -2.90 -4.00
C ALA A 67 11.87 -1.67 -4.92
N GLY A 68 10.98 -1.62 -5.91
CA GLY A 68 11.11 -0.86 -7.16
C GLY A 68 11.45 0.64 -7.06
N PRO A 69 11.42 1.38 -8.18
CA PRO A 69 11.93 2.77 -8.26
C PRO A 69 11.37 3.76 -7.21
N TYR A 70 10.22 3.45 -6.58
CA TYR A 70 9.58 4.25 -5.52
C TYR A 70 9.91 3.77 -4.10
N MET A 71 10.42 2.55 -3.94
CA MET A 71 10.83 1.99 -2.66
C MET A 71 12.32 2.17 -2.43
N LYS A 72 12.71 3.41 -2.12
CA LYS A 72 13.95 3.68 -1.37
C LYS A 72 13.91 3.18 0.08
N GLN A 73 12.85 2.44 0.46
CA GLN A 73 12.73 1.82 1.77
C GLN A 73 12.92 0.32 1.62
N SER A 74 13.66 -0.25 2.56
CA SER A 74 13.89 -1.70 2.75
C SER A 74 12.61 -2.50 3.07
N THR A 75 11.44 -1.99 2.71
CA THR A 75 10.15 -2.59 2.99
C THR A 75 9.79 -3.48 1.81
N HIS A 76 9.56 -4.76 2.09
CA HIS A 76 9.08 -5.73 1.12
C HIS A 76 7.56 -5.76 1.20
N TYR A 77 6.82 -5.95 0.10
CA TYR A 77 5.36 -6.12 0.17
C TYR A 77 4.96 -7.52 -0.32
N GLY A 78 4.39 -8.33 0.56
CA GLY A 78 3.95 -9.70 0.26
C GLY A 78 2.53 -9.77 -0.32
N ALA A 79 1.74 -8.71 -0.15
CA ALA A 79 0.33 -8.66 -0.52
C ALA A 79 -0.15 -7.22 -0.76
N TYR A 80 -1.32 -7.10 -1.39
CA TYR A 80 -2.04 -5.84 -1.50
C TYR A 80 -3.55 -6.06 -1.27
N GLY A 81 -4.28 -4.98 -1.03
CA GLY A 81 -5.75 -4.98 -0.95
C GLY A 81 -6.34 -3.68 -1.50
N VAL A 82 -7.52 -3.78 -2.12
CA VAL A 82 -8.28 -2.61 -2.58
C VAL A 82 -9.53 -2.45 -1.71
N ILE A 83 -9.70 -1.27 -1.11
CA ILE A 83 -10.74 -0.98 -0.13
C ILE A 83 -11.33 0.38 -0.41
N GLY A 84 -12.57 0.41 -0.91
CA GLY A 84 -13.14 1.64 -1.46
C GLY A 84 -12.21 2.19 -2.55
N ASN A 85 -11.84 3.47 -2.45
CA ASN A 85 -10.91 4.11 -3.38
C ASN A 85 -9.43 3.98 -2.98
N LEU A 86 -9.10 3.15 -1.99
CA LEU A 86 -7.72 2.95 -1.52
C LEU A 86 -7.15 1.65 -2.07
N LEU A 87 -5.90 1.69 -2.50
CA LEU A 87 -5.06 0.51 -2.70
C LEU A 87 -3.98 0.50 -1.62
N ILE A 88 -3.82 -0.62 -0.92
CA ILE A 88 -2.90 -0.74 0.20
C ILE A 88 -1.91 -1.85 -0.08
N LEU A 89 -0.62 -1.55 -0.02
CA LEU A 89 0.48 -2.51 -0.05
C LEU A 89 0.83 -2.94 1.37
N CYS A 90 0.95 -4.25 1.58
CA CYS A 90 1.15 -4.88 2.89
C CYS A 90 2.46 -5.65 2.96
N GLU A 91 3.23 -5.39 4.03
CA GLU A 91 4.63 -5.81 4.10
C GLU A 91 4.85 -7.33 3.92
N GLN A 92 4.15 -8.17 4.67
CA GLN A 92 4.37 -9.63 4.58
C GLN A 92 3.09 -10.45 4.76
N GLU A 93 2.22 -10.04 5.68
CA GLU A 93 1.05 -10.83 6.05
C GLU A 93 -0.23 -10.20 5.50
N VAL A 94 -0.98 -10.97 4.71
CA VAL A 94 -2.29 -10.56 4.18
C VAL A 94 -3.28 -10.24 5.31
N SER A 95 -3.13 -10.86 6.49
CA SER A 95 -3.94 -10.58 7.68
C SER A 95 -3.91 -9.11 8.08
N VAL A 96 -2.76 -8.44 7.97
CA VAL A 96 -2.62 -7.02 8.34
C VAL A 96 -3.44 -6.13 7.42
N CYS A 97 -3.47 -6.43 6.11
CA CYS A 97 -4.33 -5.76 5.13
C CYS A 97 -5.81 -5.94 5.46
N LYS A 98 -6.19 -7.17 5.86
CA LYS A 98 -7.58 -7.49 6.23
C LYS A 98 -8.02 -6.76 7.50
N GLU A 99 -7.18 -6.77 8.53
CA GLU A 99 -7.48 -6.09 9.79
C GLU A 99 -7.46 -4.57 9.62
N PHE A 100 -6.58 -4.04 8.76
CA PHE A 100 -6.62 -2.64 8.39
C PHE A 100 -7.92 -2.31 7.66
N ALA A 101 -8.40 -3.19 6.77
CA ALA A 101 -9.68 -3.03 6.09
C ALA A 101 -10.86 -2.94 7.05
N GLU A 102 -10.91 -3.84 8.02
CA GLU A 102 -11.95 -3.88 9.04
C GLU A 102 -11.89 -2.67 9.98
N ALA A 103 -10.71 -2.06 10.13
CA ALA A 103 -10.53 -0.88 10.96
C ALA A 103 -10.93 0.43 10.25
N LEU A 104 -11.00 0.44 8.91
CA LEU A 104 -11.41 1.62 8.14
C LEU A 104 -12.90 1.95 8.38
N PRO A 105 -13.26 3.23 8.55
CA PRO A 105 -14.62 3.66 8.91
C PRO A 105 -15.64 3.51 7.79
#